data_AF-A0A932KPW6-F1
#
_entry.id   AF-A0A932KPW6-F1
#
_cell.length_a   1.000
_cell.length_b   1.000
_cell.length_c   1.000
_cell.angle_alpha   90.00
_cell.angle_beta   90.00
_cell.angle_gamma   90.00
#
_symmetry.space_group_name_H-M   'P 1'
#
loop_
_entity.id
_entity.type
_entity.pdbx_description
1 polymer ?
#
loop_
_entity_poly.entity_id
_entity_poly.type
_entity_poly.pdbx_seq_one_letter_code
_entity_poly.pdbx_strand_id
1 'polypeptide(L)' 'MIEKVQPDFPDLKVTYLDVTQQPEILQKYRVLSSPGIVIDGGLEYTGGLDETVFRARLKALSDKEVTP' A
#
# COMPACT_ATOMS: atom_id res chain seq x y z
N MET A 1 -9.01 0.12 -8.66
CA MET A 1 -9.04 0.57 -7.26
C MET A 1 -8.00 1.68 -7.05
N ILE A 2 -6.70 1.38 -7.17
CA ILE A 2 -5.65 2.39 -6.93
C ILE A 2 -5.71 3.58 -7.93
N GLU A 3 -6.05 3.33 -9.19
CA GLU A 3 -6.23 4.39 -10.20
C GLU A 3 -7.38 5.36 -9.86
N LYS A 4 -8.34 4.94 -9.01
CA LYS A 4 -9.44 5.82 -8.55
C LYS A 4 -9.04 6.71 -7.37
N VAL A 5 -7.95 6.40 -6.68
CA VAL A 5 -7.41 7.20 -5.57
C VAL A 5 -6.23 8.07 -6.00
N GLN A 6 -5.51 7.71 -7.06
CA GLN A 6 -4.49 8.57 -7.66
C GLN A 6 -4.92 10.03 -7.90
N PRO A 7 -6.13 10.35 -8.43
CA PRO A 7 -6.50 11.75 -8.66
C PRO A 7 -6.67 12.56 -7.37
N ASP A 8 -6.95 11.93 -6.23
CA ASP A 8 -7.04 12.60 -4.92
C ASP A 8 -5.66 12.79 -4.27
N PHE A 9 -4.64 12.05 -4.71
CA PHE A 9 -3.29 12.04 -4.13
C PHE A 9 -2.24 12.13 -5.25
N PRO A 10 -1.91 13.33 -5.75
CA PRO A 10 -0.95 13.50 -6.84
C PRO A 10 0.47 13.02 -6.50
N ASP A 11 0.85 13.02 -5.22
CA ASP A 11 2.13 12.49 -4.72
C ASP A 11 2.14 10.96 -4.51
N LEU A 12 1.01 10.27 -4.74
CA LEU A 12 0.90 8.83 -4.51
C LEU A 12 1.68 8.05 -5.58
N LYS A 13 2.85 7.53 -5.18
CA LYS A 13 3.63 6.63 -6.01
C LYS A 13 3.24 5.18 -5.78
N VAL A 14 2.67 4.56 -6.80
CA VAL A 14 2.20 3.17 -6.77
C VAL A 14 3.18 2.29 -7.51
N THR A 15 3.69 1.25 -6.86
CA THR A 15 4.56 0.25 -7.50
C THR A 15 3.93 -1.12 -7.34
N TYR A 16 3.65 -1.77 -8.47
CA TYR A 16 3.17 -3.14 -8.49
C TYR A 16 4.37 -4.07 -8.48
N LEU A 17 4.52 -4.81 -7.38
CA LEU A 17 5.56 -5.81 -7.22
C LEU A 17 4.93 -7.20 -7.34
N ASP A 18 5.35 -7.95 -8.36
CA ASP A 18 4.88 -9.32 -8.56
C ASP A 18 5.71 -10.30 -7.73
N VAL A 19 5.08 -10.88 -6.72
CA VAL A 19 5.70 -11.83 -5.79
C VAL A 19 6.01 -13.20 -6.42
N THR A 20 5.38 -13.53 -7.56
CA THR A 20 5.70 -14.75 -8.33
C THR A 20 7.00 -14.59 -9.09
N GLN A 21 7.30 -13.36 -9.54
CA GLN A 21 8.57 -13.02 -10.19
C GLN A 21 9.70 -12.78 -9.19
N GLN A 22 9.38 -12.26 -8.00
CA GLN A 22 10.36 -11.94 -6.96
C GLN A 22 9.89 -12.44 -5.57
N PRO A 23 10.08 -13.74 -5.27
CA PRO A 23 9.63 -14.34 -4.01
C PRO A 23 10.39 -13.79 -2.78
N GLU A 24 11.57 -13.19 -2.97
CA GLU A 24 12.35 -12.51 -1.95
C GLU A 24 11.59 -11.34 -1.27
N ILE A 25 10.64 -10.73 -1.99
CA ILE A 25 9.78 -9.65 -1.47
C ILE A 25 8.86 -10.18 -0.37
N LEU A 26 8.37 -11.42 -0.50
CA LEU A 26 7.54 -12.07 0.52
C LEU A 26 8.30 -12.21 1.83
N GLN A 27 9.58 -12.58 1.77
CA GLN A 27 10.43 -12.67 2.96
C GLN A 27 10.78 -11.30 3.51
N LYS A 28 11.17 -10.36 2.63
CA LYS A 28 11.59 -9.00 3.02
C LYS A 28 10.50 -8.23 3.75
N TYR A 29 9.26 -8.31 3.26
CA TYR A 29 8.11 -7.62 3.87
C TYR A 29 7.25 -8.54 4.75
N ARG A 30 7.66 -9.80 4.95
CA ARG A 30 6.91 -10.82 5.70
C ARG A 30 5.46 -10.96 5.22
N VAL A 31 5.26 -10.87 3.91
CA VAL A 31 3.94 -11.08 3.30
C VAL A 31 3.64 -12.58 3.32
N LEU A 32 2.79 -13.00 4.25
CA LEU A 32 2.40 -14.40 4.40
C LEU A 32 1.27 -14.81 3.44
N SER A 33 0.53 -13.84 2.89
CA SER A 33 -0.58 -14.09 1.99
C SER A 33 -0.78 -12.93 1.01
N SER A 34 -0.93 -13.26 -0.26
CA SER A 34 -1.26 -12.30 -1.32
C SER A 34 -2.78 -12.18 -1.47
N PRO A 35 -3.34 -11.00 -1.81
CA PRO A 35 -2.67 -9.70 -2.01
C PRO A 35 -2.11 -9.09 -0.72
N GLY A 36 -0.88 -8.58 -0.79
CA GLY A 36 -0.22 -7.86 0.30
C GLY A 36 0.10 -6.42 -0.11
N ILE A 37 -0.19 -5.45 0.75
CA ILE A 37 0.07 -4.03 0.46
C ILE A 37 1.00 -3.45 1.50
N VAL A 38 2.10 -2.93 0.99
CA VAL A 38 3.16 -2.30 1.76
C VAL A 38 3.04 -0.79 1.53
N ILE A 39 2.95 -0.03 2.62
CA ILE A 39 2.91 1.43 2.60
C ILE A 39 4.07 1.92 3.47
N ASP A 40 4.88 2.84 2.95
CA ASP A 40 6.08 3.36 3.63
C ASP A 40 7.07 2.27 4.10
N GLY A 41 7.14 1.16 3.38
CA GLY A 41 7.98 0.01 3.73
C GLY A 41 7.42 -0.90 4.83
N GLY A 42 6.28 -0.55 5.43
CA GLY A 42 5.55 -1.39 6.38
C GLY A 42 4.42 -2.18 5.70
N LEU A 43 4.32 -3.48 6.02
CA LEU A 43 3.18 -4.30 5.58
C LEU A 43 1.91 -3.88 6.34
N GLU A 44 1.01 -3.16 5.68
CA GLU A 44 -0.25 -2.68 6.28
C GLU A 44 -1.41 -3.64 6.01
N TYR A 45 -1.41 -4.37 4.89
CA TYR A 45 -2.50 -5.29 4.54
C TYR A 45 -2.01 -6.62 3.99
N THR A 46 -2.73 -7.69 4.32
CA THR A 46 -2.56 -9.03 3.75
C THR A 46 -3.92 -9.70 3.53
N GLY A 47 -4.12 -10.32 2.38
CA GLY A 47 -5.29 -11.13 2.04
C GLY A 47 -6.43 -10.35 1.38
N GLY A 48 -6.98 -9.33 2.04
CA GLY A 48 -8.15 -8.58 1.54
C GLY A 48 -7.99 -7.07 1.75
N LEU A 49 -7.92 -6.32 0.65
CA LEU A 49 -7.89 -4.87 0.69
C LEU A 49 -9.28 -4.31 0.39
N ASP A 50 -9.84 -3.57 1.33
CA ASP A 50 -11.05 -2.79 1.13
C ASP A 50 -10.70 -1.37 0.65
N GLU A 51 -11.30 -0.91 -0.45
CA GLU A 51 -11.00 0.41 -1.05
C GLU A 51 -11.22 1.54 -0.05
N THR A 52 -12.28 1.46 0.75
CA THR A 52 -12.65 2.47 1.73
C THR A 52 -11.57 2.60 2.81
N VAL A 53 -11.09 1.45 3.30
CA VAL A 53 -10.09 1.37 4.35
C VAL A 53 -8.73 1.84 3.83
N PHE A 54 -8.38 1.47 2.60
CA PHE A 54 -7.15 1.93 1.94
C PHE A 54 -7.14 3.45 1.74
N ARG A 55 -8.25 4.02 1.23
CA ARG A 55 -8.38 5.47 1.01
C ARG A 55 -8.33 6.24 2.34
N ALA A 56 -8.96 5.71 3.39
CA ALA A 56 -8.88 6.28 4.74
C ALA A 56 -7.44 6.26 5.28
N ARG A 57 -6.68 5.18 5.03
CA ARG A 57 -5.28 5.10 5.45
C ARG A 57 -4.35 6.05 4.71
N LEU A 58 -4.47 6.14 3.39
CA LEU A 58 -3.71 7.11 2.60
C LEU A 58 -3.97 8.54 3.09
N LYS A 59 -5.23 8.89 3.38
CA LYS A 59 -5.58 10.20 3.92
C LYS A 59 -4.95 10.45 5.30
N ALA A 60 -4.96 9.45 6.19
CA ALA A 60 -4.35 9.56 7.51
C ALA A 60 -2.82 9.72 7.46
N LEU A 61 -2.16 9.11 6.47
CA LEU A 61 -0.71 9.27 6.26
C LEU A 61 -0.38 10.64 5.67
N SER A 62 -1.14 11.08 4.66
CA SER A 62 -1.00 12.42 4.08
C SER A 62 -1.22 13.53 5.09
N ASP A 63 -2.08 13.33 6.10
CA ASP A 63 -2.30 14.29 7.19
C ASP A 63 -1.15 14.29 8.22
N LYS A 64 -0.55 13.11 8.48
CA LYS A 64 0.59 12.97 9.40
C LYS A 64 1.89 13.55 8.89
N GLU A 65 2.14 13.59 7.58
CA GLU A 65 3.31 14.29 7.02
C GLU A 65 3.18 15.83 7.06
N VAL A 66 2.01 16.37 7.42
CA VAL A 66 1.74 17.81 7.52
C VAL A 66 1.73 18.27 9.00
N THR A 67 2.53 17.63 9.86
CA THR A 67 2.82 18.19 11.18
C THR A 67 4.32 18.46 11.31
N PRO A 68 4.75 19.74 11.32
CA PRO A 68 6.15 20.14 11.53
C PRO A 68 6.63 19.92 12.96
#